data_AF-A0A1F8P0K0-F1
#
_entry.id   AF-A0A1F8P0K0-F1
#
_cell.length_a   1.000
_cell.length_b   1.000
_cell.length_c   1.000
_cell.angle_alpha   90.00
_cell.angle_beta   90.00
_cell.angle_gamma   90.00
#
_symmetry.space_group_name_H-M   'P 1'
#
loop_
_entity.id
_entity.type
_entity.pdbx_description
1 polymer ?
#
loop_
_entity_poly.entity_id
_entity_poly.type
_entity_poly.pdbx_seq_one_letter_code
_entity_poly.pdbx_strand_id
1 'polypeptide(L)'
;MVGIRDKPETEPSANAKGRVLFSETILRLAKAGDLPKGDFLEEPSGVEITTCAKTESQTGVEMEALTAVSIAALTIADMIKAVEKSARIAELRSVEKQGGVSGDFLSE
;
A
#
# COMPACT_ATOMS: atom_id res chain seq x y z
N MET A 1 15.93 17.04 8.50
CA MET A 1 16.07 16.64 7.08
C MET A 1 17.56 16.46 6.79
N VAL A 2 17.96 15.37 6.15
CA VAL A 2 19.38 15.06 5.88
C VAL A 2 19.83 15.77 4.60
N GLY A 3 21.04 16.34 4.60
CA GLY A 3 21.61 16.92 3.39
C GLY A 3 21.94 15.83 2.36
N ILE A 4 21.41 15.96 1.15
CA ILE A 4 21.61 14.98 0.05
C ILE A 4 22.25 15.60 -1.20
N ARG A 5 22.67 16.87 -1.13
CA ARG A 5 23.15 17.65 -2.29
C ARG A 5 24.28 16.98 -3.06
N ASP A 6 25.17 16.27 -2.36
CA ASP A 6 26.36 15.64 -2.96
C ASP A 6 26.09 14.20 -3.45
N LYS A 7 24.87 13.69 -3.27
CA LYS A 7 24.49 12.37 -3.79
C LYS A 7 24.16 12.48 -5.29
N PRO A 8 24.52 11.49 -6.12
CA PRO A 8 24.10 11.48 -7.51
C PRO A 8 22.57 11.37 -7.61
N GLU A 9 21.99 12.01 -8.62
CA GLU A 9 20.61 11.73 -9.03
C GLU A 9 20.55 10.38 -9.74
N THR A 10 19.53 9.60 -9.39
CA THR A 10 19.24 8.28 -9.98
C THR A 10 17.74 8.17 -10.21
N GLU A 11 17.26 7.05 -10.76
CA GLU A 11 15.82 6.74 -10.89
C GLU A 11 15.35 5.69 -9.88
N PRO A 12 15.29 5.99 -8.58
CA PRO A 12 14.86 5.01 -7.60
C PRO A 12 13.39 4.64 -7.78
N SER A 13 13.08 3.35 -7.57
CA SER A 13 11.72 2.86 -7.43
C SER A 13 11.57 2.02 -6.16
N ALA A 14 10.37 2.01 -5.59
CA ALA A 14 10.03 1.16 -4.46
C ALA A 14 8.62 0.61 -4.60
N ASN A 15 8.44 -0.65 -4.19
CA ASN A 15 7.16 -1.32 -4.12
C ASN A 15 6.80 -1.57 -2.65
N ALA A 16 5.53 -1.42 -2.31
CA ALA A 16 5.02 -1.75 -0.98
C ALA A 16 3.71 -2.55 -1.07
N LYS A 17 3.54 -3.49 -0.13
CA LYS A 17 2.36 -4.32 0.02
C LYS A 17 1.69 -4.13 1.37
N GLY A 18 0.39 -4.40 1.40
CA GLY A 18 -0.43 -4.39 2.60
C GLY A 18 -1.71 -5.16 2.37
N ARG A 19 -2.40 -5.51 3.46
CA ARG A 19 -3.68 -6.22 3.40
C ARG A 19 -4.71 -5.58 4.31
N VAL A 20 -5.97 -5.54 3.86
CA VAL A 20 -7.13 -5.20 4.70
C VAL A 20 -7.95 -6.46 4.90
N LEU A 21 -8.00 -6.94 6.14
CA LEU A 21 -8.79 -8.10 6.56
C LEU A 21 -10.16 -7.62 7.04
N PHE A 22 -11.22 -8.29 6.58
CA PHE A 22 -12.60 -8.02 6.97
C PHE A 22 -13.43 -9.31 7.02
N SER A 23 -14.64 -9.22 7.55
CA SER A 23 -15.56 -10.35 7.67
C SER A 23 -16.15 -10.80 6.33
N GLU A 24 -16.64 -12.04 6.31
CA GLU A 24 -17.45 -12.60 5.22
C GLU A 24 -18.65 -11.73 4.84
N THR A 25 -19.20 -10.95 5.77
CA THR A 25 -20.30 -10.02 5.47
C THR A 25 -19.85 -8.94 4.48
N ILE A 26 -18.67 -8.33 4.70
CA ILE A 26 -18.10 -7.35 3.78
C ILE A 26 -17.79 -8.01 2.43
N LEU A 27 -17.22 -9.21 2.43
CA LEU A 27 -16.92 -9.95 1.21
C LEU A 27 -18.18 -10.19 0.36
N ARG A 28 -19.30 -10.56 0.99
CA ARG A 28 -20.57 -10.78 0.28
C ARG A 28 -21.15 -9.49 -0.27
N LEU A 29 -21.08 -8.40 0.49
CA LEU A 29 -21.56 -7.08 0.04
C LEU A 29 -20.72 -6.55 -1.12
N ALA A 30 -19.40 -6.69 -1.06
CA ALA A 30 -18.50 -6.33 -2.15
C ALA A 30 -18.85 -7.09 -3.43
N LYS A 31 -18.95 -8.44 -3.35
CA LYS A 31 -19.33 -9.30 -4.49
C LYS A 31 -20.70 -8.98 -5.09
N ALA A 32 -21.62 -8.44 -4.28
CA ALA A 32 -22.95 -8.05 -4.73
C ALA A 32 -23.00 -6.61 -5.28
N GLY A 33 -21.94 -5.81 -5.09
CA GLY A 33 -21.94 -4.37 -5.39
C GLY A 33 -22.77 -3.52 -4.43
N ASP A 34 -23.09 -4.05 -3.25
CA ASP A 34 -24.03 -3.47 -2.27
C ASP A 34 -23.31 -2.72 -1.12
N LEU A 35 -22.02 -2.40 -1.29
CA LEU A 35 -21.28 -1.64 -0.31
C LEU A 35 -21.78 -0.19 -0.23
N PRO A 36 -21.96 0.40 0.96
CA PRO A 36 -22.59 1.72 1.10
C PRO A 36 -21.82 2.90 0.46
N LYS A 37 -20.52 2.73 0.20
CA LYS A 37 -19.60 3.83 -0.15
C LYS A 37 -18.79 3.61 -1.42
N GLY A 38 -19.11 2.59 -2.22
CA GLY A 38 -18.39 2.26 -3.46
C GLY A 38 -17.84 0.84 -3.44
N ASP A 39 -16.93 0.55 -4.38
CA ASP A 39 -16.44 -0.81 -4.65
C ASP A 39 -14.90 -0.89 -4.55
N PHE A 40 -14.38 -2.09 -4.32
CA PHE A 40 -12.96 -2.42 -4.33
C PHE A 40 -12.75 -3.88 -4.75
N LEU A 41 -11.62 -4.18 -5.37
CA LEU A 41 -11.29 -5.55 -5.78
C LEU A 41 -11.02 -6.44 -4.56
N GLU A 42 -11.87 -7.43 -4.37
CA GLU A 42 -11.92 -8.30 -3.20
C GLU A 42 -11.34 -9.70 -3.44
N GLU A 43 -10.69 -10.25 -2.42
CA GLU A 43 -10.21 -11.63 -2.35
C GLU A 43 -10.86 -12.35 -1.17
N PRO A 44 -10.93 -13.70 -1.16
CA PRO A 44 -11.55 -14.45 -0.07
C PRO A 44 -11.00 -14.13 1.34
N SER A 45 -9.73 -13.73 1.43
CA SER A 45 -9.05 -13.40 2.68
C SER A 45 -8.99 -11.89 3.00
N GLY A 46 -9.69 -11.03 2.25
CA GLY A 46 -9.61 -9.57 2.39
C GLY A 46 -9.23 -8.87 1.09
N VAL A 47 -8.55 -7.72 1.18
CA VAL A 47 -7.99 -7.02 0.01
C VAL A 47 -6.49 -6.94 0.15
N GLU A 48 -5.75 -7.43 -0.84
CA GLU A 48 -4.31 -7.17 -0.98
C GLU A 48 -4.10 -5.89 -1.79
N ILE A 49 -3.22 -5.02 -1.30
CA ILE A 49 -2.88 -3.75 -1.93
C ILE A 49 -1.40 -3.81 -2.27
N THR A 50 -1.07 -3.53 -3.53
CA THR A 50 0.30 -3.32 -3.98
C THR A 50 0.42 -1.92 -4.55
N THR A 51 1.50 -1.21 -4.20
CA THR A 51 1.80 0.14 -4.70
C THR A 51 3.23 0.20 -5.20
N CYS A 52 3.48 1.07 -6.17
CA CYS A 52 4.80 1.37 -6.72
C CYS A 52 4.98 2.88 -6.76
N ALA A 53 6.13 3.36 -6.27
CA ALA A 53 6.59 4.72 -6.44
C ALA A 53 7.88 4.70 -7.25
N LYS A 54 8.02 5.62 -8.22
CA LYS A 54 9.24 5.82 -9.00
C LYS A 54 9.42 7.32 -9.25
N THR A 55 10.65 7.80 -9.15
CA THR A 55 11.00 9.20 -9.42
C THR A 55 12.44 9.32 -9.90
N GLU A 56 12.81 10.47 -10.45
CA GLU A 56 14.22 10.91 -10.55
C GLU A 56 14.56 11.69 -9.27
N SER A 57 15.50 11.22 -8.45
CA SER A 57 15.92 11.92 -7.23
C SER A 57 17.24 11.42 -6.63
N GLN A 58 17.72 12.14 -5.62
CA GLN A 58 18.93 11.84 -4.83
C GLN A 58 18.66 10.89 -3.62
N THR A 59 17.43 10.39 -3.46
CA THR A 59 17.01 9.56 -2.31
C THR A 59 16.02 8.47 -2.71
N GLY A 60 15.96 7.37 -1.96
CA GLY A 60 14.94 6.33 -2.20
C GLY A 60 13.52 6.84 -1.97
N VAL A 61 12.55 6.11 -2.52
CA VAL A 61 11.10 6.41 -2.47
C VAL A 61 10.29 5.37 -1.66
N GLU A 62 10.93 4.73 -0.69
CA GLU A 62 10.29 3.70 0.15
C GLU A 62 9.12 4.28 0.95
N MET A 63 9.23 5.53 1.39
CA MET A 63 8.21 6.20 2.18
C MET A 63 6.99 6.56 1.34
N GLU A 64 7.18 6.92 0.08
CA GLU A 64 6.11 7.20 -0.88
C GLU A 64 5.29 5.94 -1.14
N ALA A 65 5.96 4.81 -1.40
CA ALA A 65 5.29 3.53 -1.58
C ALA A 65 4.56 3.08 -0.29
N LEU A 66 5.22 3.12 0.87
CA LEU A 66 4.62 2.75 2.16
C LEU A 66 3.44 3.65 2.55
N THR A 67 3.53 4.94 2.24
CA THR A 67 2.44 5.89 2.49
C THR A 67 1.27 5.61 1.55
N ALA A 68 1.52 5.37 0.27
CA ALA A 68 0.48 5.05 -0.71
C ALA A 68 -0.32 3.81 -0.28
N VAL A 69 0.36 2.71 0.09
CA VAL A 69 -0.33 1.49 0.53
C VAL A 69 -1.09 1.70 1.85
N SER A 70 -0.54 2.50 2.78
CA SER A 70 -1.20 2.80 4.05
C SER A 70 -2.48 3.61 3.86
N ILE A 71 -2.43 4.64 3.00
CA ILE A 71 -3.59 5.48 2.70
C ILE A 71 -4.65 4.70 1.92
N ALA A 72 -4.26 3.84 0.98
CA ALA A 72 -5.18 2.95 0.30
C ALA A 72 -5.90 2.01 1.30
N ALA A 73 -5.15 1.42 2.24
CA ALA A 73 -5.72 0.56 3.27
C ALA A 73 -6.70 1.31 4.21
N LEU A 74 -6.34 2.53 4.60
CA LEU A 74 -7.21 3.41 5.40
C LEU A 74 -8.47 3.82 4.62
N THR A 75 -8.36 4.01 3.31
CA THR A 75 -9.50 4.34 2.44
C THR A 75 -10.48 3.18 2.39
N ILE A 76 -10.00 1.95 2.22
CA ILE A 76 -10.85 0.74 2.27
C ILE A 76 -11.53 0.63 3.64
N ALA A 77 -10.78 0.83 4.72
CA ALA A 77 -11.36 0.84 6.07
C ALA A 77 -12.48 1.91 6.19
N ASP A 78 -12.32 3.10 5.60
CA ASP A 78 -13.36 4.13 5.60
C ASP A 78 -14.61 3.73 4.80
N MET A 79 -14.44 3.04 3.68
CA MET A 79 -15.53 2.56 2.84
C MET A 79 -16.41 1.53 3.59
N ILE A 80 -15.79 0.67 4.40
CA ILE A 80 -16.51 -0.42 5.08
C ILE A 80 -16.92 -0.09 6.53
N LYS A 81 -16.41 1.00 7.14
CA LYS A 81 -16.64 1.32 8.57
C LYS A 81 -18.10 1.44 9.00
N ALA A 82 -19.01 1.69 8.05
CA ALA A 82 -20.44 1.76 8.32
C ALA A 82 -21.05 0.38 8.66
N VAL A 83 -20.48 -0.68 8.08
CA VAL A 83 -20.93 -2.07 8.26
C VAL A 83 -20.00 -2.83 9.20
N GLU A 84 -18.68 -2.59 9.12
CA GLU A 84 -17.68 -3.29 9.91
C GLU A 84 -16.69 -2.33 10.58
N LYS A 85 -16.60 -2.41 11.91
CA LYS A 85 -15.64 -1.62 12.72
C LYS A 85 -14.38 -2.40 13.11
N SER A 86 -14.36 -3.72 12.87
CA SER A 86 -13.28 -4.63 13.27
C SER A 86 -12.26 -4.89 12.17
N ALA A 87 -12.35 -4.19 11.04
CA ALA A 87 -11.42 -4.34 9.92
C ALA A 87 -9.97 -4.13 10.39
N ARG A 88 -9.05 -4.96 9.91
CA ARG A 88 -7.64 -4.91 10.31
C ARG A 88 -6.76 -4.60 9.11
N ILE A 89 -5.94 -3.56 9.25
CA ILE A 89 -4.83 -3.30 8.34
C ILE A 89 -3.64 -4.15 8.81
N ALA A 90 -3.09 -4.96 7.92
CA ALA A 90 -2.04 -5.93 8.23
C ALA A 90 -0.95 -5.93 7.15
N GLU A 91 0.21 -6.50 7.51
CA GLU A 91 1.28 -6.85 6.56
C GLU A 91 1.82 -5.68 5.71
N LEU A 92 1.76 -4.44 6.23
CA LEU A 92 2.35 -3.26 5.60
C LEU A 92 3.88 -3.39 5.56
N ARG A 93 4.44 -3.55 4.36
CA ARG A 93 5.88 -3.73 4.15
C ARG A 93 6.33 -3.21 2.80
N SER A 94 7.58 -2.75 2.73
CA SER A 94 8.28 -2.58 1.45
C SER A 94 8.63 -3.97 0.92
N VAL A 95 8.51 -4.21 -0.38
CA VAL A 95 8.83 -5.51 -1.01
C VAL A 95 9.97 -5.45 -2.00
N GLU A 96 10.20 -4.27 -2.59
CA GLU A 96 11.26 -4.07 -3.55
C GLU A 96 11.74 -2.62 -3.49
N LYS A 97 13.03 -2.43 -3.68
CA LYS A 97 13.67 -1.16 -3.95
C LYS A 97 14.67 -1.39 -5.07
N GLN A 98 14.65 -0.51 -6.07
CA GLN A 98 15.69 -0.44 -7.07
C GLN A 98 16.33 0.95 -7.02
N GLY A 99 17.65 1.00 -7.15
CA GLY A 99 18.42 2.25 -7.24
C GLY A 99 18.73 2.94 -5.89
N GLY A 100 19.44 4.07 -6.02
CA GLY A 100 19.99 4.82 -4.89
C GLY A 100 21.30 4.23 -4.33
N VAL A 101 21.94 4.99 -3.43
CA VAL A 101 23.26 4.65 -2.86
C VAL A 101 23.25 3.34 -2.07
N SER A 102 22.09 2.95 -1.53
CA SER A 102 21.92 1.72 -0.74
C SER A 102 21.93 0.44 -1.57
N GLY A 103 21.82 0.54 -2.90
CA GLY A 103 21.59 -0.59 -3.78
C GLY A 103 20.17 -1.15 -3.74
N ASP A 104 19.96 -2.18 -4.55
CA ASP A 104 18.67 -2.85 -4.70
C ASP A 104 18.34 -3.72 -3.47
N PHE A 105 17.06 -3.82 -3.16
CA PHE A 105 16.55 -4.64 -2.07
C PHE A 105 15.31 -5.38 -2.53
N LEU A 106 15.24 -6.68 -2.23
CA LEU A 106 14.05 -7.51 -2.38
C LEU A 106 13.79 -8.19 -1.05
N SER A 107 12.58 -8.06 -0.52
CA SER A 107 12.11 -8.86 0.61
C SER A 107 10.99 -9.78 0.15
N GLU A 108 11.15 -11.08 0.42
CA GLU A 108 10.10 -12.09 0.23
C GLU A 108 8.89 -11.86 1.16
#